data_AF-A0A0S7F0I5-F1
#
_entry.id   AF-A0A0S7F0I5-F1
#
_cell.length_a   1.000
_cell.length_b   1.000
_cell.length_c   1.000
_cell.angle_alpha   90.00
_cell.angle_beta   90.00
_cell.angle_gamma   90.00
#
_symmetry.space_group_name_H-M   'P 1'
#
loop_
_entity.id
_entity.type
_entity.pdbx_description
1 polymer ?
#
loop_
_entity_poly.entity_id
_entity_poly.type
_entity_poly.pdbx_seq_one_letter_code
_entity_poly.pdbx_strand_id
1 'polypeptide(L)'
;KVPGLPTPIENMILRYVKAKADWWTNTAHYNRERIRRGATVDKTVCKKNLGRLTRLYLKAEQERQHNYLKDGPYITAEEAVAIYTTTVHWLESRRFSPIPFPPLSTVAGG
;
A
#
# COMPACT_ATOMS: atom_id res chain seq x y z
N LYS A 1 14.91 -0.07 18.53
CA LYS A 1 15.12 0.21 19.98
C LYS A 1 16.43 -0.43 20.38
N VAL A 2 17.37 0.33 20.93
CA VAL A 2 18.70 -0.18 21.30
C VAL A 2 18.70 -0.47 22.80
N PRO A 3 18.92 -1.72 23.24
CA PRO A 3 18.97 -2.04 24.67
C PRO A 3 20.10 -1.27 25.37
N GLY A 4 19.83 -0.72 26.55
CA GLY A 4 20.84 -0.06 27.40
C GLY A 4 21.24 1.37 26.99
N LEU A 5 20.64 1.95 25.94
CA LEU A 5 20.95 3.33 25.54
C LEU A 5 20.29 4.36 26.49
N PRO A 6 21.00 5.40 26.97
CA PRO A 6 20.39 6.45 27.78
C PRO A 6 19.29 7.20 27.01
N THR A 7 18.13 7.36 27.66
CA THR A 7 16.94 8.01 27.06
C THR A 7 17.22 9.40 26.48
N PRO A 8 18.01 10.30 27.12
CA PRO A 8 18.32 11.60 26.52
C PRO A 8 19.04 11.50 25.17
N ILE A 9 19.95 10.51 25.04
CA ILE A 9 20.69 10.25 23.80
C ILE A 9 19.75 9.65 22.74
N GLU A 10 18.92 8.68 23.11
CA GLU A 10 17.90 8.11 22.20
C GLU A 10 16.98 9.21 21.66
N ASN A 11 16.47 10.09 22.52
CA ASN A 11 15.60 11.20 22.13
C ASN A 11 16.30 12.21 21.22
N MET A 12 17.57 12.54 21.49
CA MET A 12 18.37 13.39 20.62
C MET A 12 18.51 12.75 19.23
N ILE A 13 18.82 11.45 19.15
CA ILE A 13 18.91 10.73 17.87
C ILE A 13 17.58 10.76 17.14
N LEU A 14 16.47 10.43 17.81
CA LEU A 14 15.13 10.43 17.22
C LEU A 14 14.75 11.81 16.67
N ARG A 15 15.12 12.89 17.37
CA ARG A 15 14.93 14.27 16.90
C ARG A 15 15.63 14.52 15.57
N TYR A 16 16.91 14.17 15.45
CA TYR A 16 17.67 14.37 14.21
C TYR A 16 17.25 13.41 13.09
N VAL A 17 16.89 12.18 13.41
CA VAL A 17 16.30 11.23 12.45
C VAL A 17 15.01 11.79 11.87
N LYS A 18 14.12 12.34 12.72
CA LYS A 18 12.89 12.97 12.26
C LYS A 18 13.19 14.19 11.39
N ALA A 19 14.07 15.09 11.82
CA ALA A 19 14.42 16.28 11.03
C ALA A 19 14.96 15.91 9.63
N LYS A 20 15.80 14.87 9.54
CA LYS A 20 16.30 14.36 8.26
C LYS A 20 15.19 13.71 7.43
N ALA A 21 14.27 12.98 8.05
CA ALA A 21 13.14 12.35 7.37
C ALA A 21 12.19 13.41 6.78
N ASP A 22 11.90 14.48 7.51
CA ASP A 22 11.06 15.60 7.06
C ASP A 22 11.70 16.27 5.83
N TRP A 23 12.99 16.62 5.90
CA TRP A 23 13.74 17.16 4.77
C TRP A 23 13.74 16.21 3.55
N TRP A 24 13.98 14.92 3.78
CA TRP A 24 14.06 13.91 2.72
C TRP A 24 12.73 13.76 1.99
N THR A 25 11.62 13.79 2.73
CA THR A 25 10.24 13.67 2.24
C THR A 25 9.82 14.93 1.48
N ASN A 26 10.07 16.12 2.04
CA ASN A 26 9.80 17.40 1.38
C ASN A 26 10.55 17.49 0.03
N THR A 27 11.81 17.08 0.01
CA THR A 27 12.62 17.03 -1.22
C THR A 27 12.07 16.02 -2.22
N ALA A 28 11.48 14.90 -1.78
CA ALA A 28 10.83 13.94 -2.66
C ALA A 28 9.58 14.54 -3.33
N HIS A 29 8.71 15.22 -2.56
CA HIS A 29 7.52 15.87 -3.11
C HIS A 29 7.85 17.03 -4.04
N TYR A 30 8.80 17.89 -3.65
CA TYR A 30 9.28 18.99 -4.50
C TYR A 30 9.77 18.49 -5.87
N ASN A 31 10.63 17.46 -5.88
CA ASN A 31 11.13 16.90 -7.14
C ASN A 31 10.03 16.19 -7.93
N ARG A 32 9.08 15.52 -7.25
CA ARG A 32 7.96 14.88 -7.94
C ARG A 32 7.11 15.89 -8.69
N GLU A 33 6.83 17.04 -8.08
CA GLU A 33 6.04 18.10 -8.71
C GLU A 33 6.78 18.74 -9.89
N ARG A 34 8.11 18.94 -9.78
CA ARG A 34 8.92 19.40 -10.92
C ARG A 34 8.88 18.42 -12.10
N ILE A 35 9.04 17.13 -11.83
CA ILE A 35 8.95 16.07 -12.85
C ILE A 35 7.55 16.07 -13.48
N ARG A 36 6.49 16.18 -12.66
CA ARG A 36 5.10 16.22 -13.13
C ARG A 36 4.82 17.40 -14.07
N ARG A 37 5.38 18.58 -13.78
CA ARG A 37 5.24 19.79 -14.60
C ARG A 37 6.13 19.81 -15.85
N GLY A 38 6.96 18.79 -16.08
CA GLY A 38 7.89 18.77 -17.20
C GLY A 38 9.02 19.79 -17.10
N ALA A 39 9.36 20.25 -15.89
CA ALA A 39 10.52 21.12 -15.69
C ALA A 39 11.82 20.38 -16.03
N THR A 40 12.88 21.11 -16.38
CA THR A 40 14.21 20.52 -16.56
C THR A 40 14.68 19.86 -15.26
N VAL A 41 14.85 18.54 -15.30
CA VAL A 41 15.27 17.70 -14.17
C VAL A 41 16.27 16.67 -14.68
N ASP A 42 17.37 16.48 -13.95
CA ASP A 42 18.39 15.50 -14.31
C ASP A 42 17.87 14.04 -14.20
N LYS A 43 18.33 13.17 -15.08
CA LYS A 43 17.90 11.76 -15.15
C LYS A 43 18.13 11.02 -13.82
N THR A 44 19.21 11.34 -13.09
CA THR A 44 19.49 10.71 -11.80
C THR A 44 18.51 11.15 -10.73
N VAL A 45 18.02 12.40 -10.78
CA VAL A 45 16.97 12.90 -9.88
C VAL A 45 15.67 12.15 -10.11
N CYS A 46 15.29 11.88 -11.37
CA CYS A 46 14.11 11.08 -11.70
C CYS A 46 14.21 9.66 -11.10
N LYS A 47 15.33 8.96 -11.31
CA LYS A 47 15.55 7.62 -10.74
C LYS A 47 15.54 7.61 -9.21
N LYS A 48 16.23 8.58 -8.60
CA LYS A 48 16.24 8.74 -7.13
C LYS A 48 14.83 9.01 -6.62
N ASN A 49 14.08 9.91 -7.26
CA ASN A 49 12.73 10.28 -6.85
C ASN A 49 11.76 9.09 -6.89
N LEU A 50 11.82 8.26 -7.94
CA LEU A 50 11.07 7.01 -8.01
C LEU A 50 11.36 6.12 -6.79
N GLY A 51 12.64 5.86 -6.50
CA GLY A 51 13.04 5.08 -5.33
C GLY A 51 12.58 5.70 -4.00
N ARG A 52 12.51 7.03 -3.89
CA ARG A 52 11.96 7.70 -2.70
C ARG A 52 10.45 7.47 -2.56
N LEU A 53 9.69 7.66 -3.62
CA LEU A 53 8.24 7.51 -3.61
C LEU A 53 7.82 6.07 -3.39
N THR A 54 8.51 5.09 -3.98
CA THR A 54 8.26 3.67 -3.71
C THR A 54 8.45 3.35 -2.22
N ARG A 55 9.49 3.88 -1.57
CA ARG A 55 9.69 3.69 -0.12
C ARG A 55 8.61 4.36 0.72
N LEU A 56 8.18 5.58 0.36
CA LEU A 56 7.08 6.26 1.04
C LEU A 56 5.77 5.49 0.90
N TYR A 57 5.47 5.00 -0.31
CA TYR A 57 4.30 4.17 -0.57
C TYR A 57 4.31 2.90 0.27
N LEU A 58 5.41 2.13 0.23
CA LEU A 58 5.49 0.88 1.00
C LEU A 58 5.38 1.12 2.51
N LYS A 59 5.94 2.22 3.03
CA LYS A 59 5.78 2.59 4.45
C LYS A 59 4.32 2.90 4.78
N ALA A 60 3.62 3.65 3.94
CA ALA A 60 2.21 3.96 4.13
C ALA A 60 1.32 2.72 3.98
N GLU A 61 1.64 1.82 3.04
CA GLU A 61 0.89 0.57 2.84
C GLU A 61 1.09 -0.40 4.00
N GLN A 62 2.29 -0.51 4.56
CA GLN A 62 2.54 -1.28 5.79
C GLN A 62 1.67 -0.78 6.95
N GLU A 63 1.60 0.54 7.13
CA GLU A 63 0.75 1.17 8.15
C GLU A 63 -0.74 0.89 7.89
N ARG A 64 -1.19 0.99 6.63
CA ARG A 64 -2.58 0.70 6.25
C ARG A 64 -2.98 -0.74 6.58
N GLN A 65 -2.11 -1.70 6.29
CA GLN A 65 -2.35 -3.12 6.59
C GLN A 65 -2.32 -3.39 8.10
N HIS A 66 -1.41 -2.75 8.84
CA HIS A 66 -1.37 -2.83 10.29
C HIS A 66 -2.67 -2.29 10.90
N ASN A 67 -3.16 -1.14 10.44
CA ASN A 67 -4.39 -0.52 10.92
C ASN A 67 -5.62 -1.39 10.62
N TYR A 68 -5.70 -2.03 9.44
CA TYR A 68 -6.79 -2.97 9.14
C TYR A 68 -6.85 -4.13 10.14
N LEU A 69 -5.70 -4.71 10.51
CA LEU A 69 -5.66 -5.80 11.49
C LEU A 69 -5.96 -5.33 12.92
N LYS A 70 -5.59 -4.08 13.23
CA LYS A 70 -5.79 -3.49 14.55
C LYS A 70 -7.24 -3.04 14.77
N ASP A 71 -7.82 -2.36 13.79
CA ASP A 71 -9.14 -1.74 13.86
C ASP A 71 -10.25 -2.72 13.45
N GLY A 72 -9.89 -3.78 12.73
CA GLY A 72 -10.79 -4.78 12.17
C GLY A 72 -11.27 -4.44 10.75
N PRO A 73 -12.12 -5.29 10.17
CA PRO A 73 -12.66 -5.07 8.83
C PRO A 73 -13.47 -3.77 8.75
N TYR A 74 -13.24 -2.98 7.70
CA TYR A 74 -14.01 -1.75 7.45
C TYR A 74 -15.43 -2.00 6.93
N ILE A 75 -15.73 -3.24 6.55
CA ILE A 75 -17.07 -3.68 6.19
C ILE A 75 -17.74 -4.29 7.41
N THR A 76 -18.94 -3.83 7.74
CA THR A 76 -19.72 -4.42 8.82
C THR A 76 -20.29 -5.78 8.39
N ALA A 77 -20.63 -6.63 9.36
CA ALA A 77 -21.22 -7.93 9.07
C ALA A 77 -22.56 -7.79 8.33
N GLU A 78 -23.35 -6.78 8.66
CA GLU A 78 -24.64 -6.50 8.02
C GLU A 78 -24.47 -6.12 6.55
N GLU A 79 -23.56 -5.20 6.23
CA GLU A 79 -23.26 -4.82 4.85
C GLU A 79 -22.72 -6.01 4.05
N ALA A 80 -21.86 -6.83 4.65
CA ALA A 80 -21.32 -8.02 4.01
C ALA A 80 -22.43 -9.03 3.67
N VAL A 81 -23.38 -9.27 4.58
CA VAL A 81 -24.53 -10.15 4.34
C VAL A 81 -25.44 -9.58 3.25
N ALA A 82 -25.68 -8.26 3.24
CA ALA A 82 -26.49 -7.61 2.21
C ALA A 82 -25.87 -7.73 0.81
N ILE A 83 -24.56 -7.49 0.70
CA ILE A 83 -23.80 -7.65 -0.56
C ILE A 83 -23.82 -9.10 -1.04
N TYR A 84 -23.56 -10.04 -0.13
CA TYR A 84 -23.58 -11.47 -0.45
C TYR A 84 -24.95 -11.92 -0.94
N THR A 85 -26.02 -11.58 -0.21
CA THR A 85 -27.40 -11.96 -0.53
C THR A 85 -27.84 -11.39 -1.87
N THR A 86 -27.52 -10.11 -2.12
CA THR A 86 -27.81 -9.44 -3.41
C THR A 86 -27.10 -10.14 -4.57
N THR A 87 -25.84 -10.56 -4.35
CA THR A 87 -25.05 -11.28 -5.35
C THR A 87 -25.65 -12.65 -5.66
N VAL A 88 -26.11 -13.39 -4.63
CA VAL A 88 -26.78 -14.69 -4.79
C VAL A 88 -28.05 -14.54 -5.63
N HIS A 89 -28.94 -13.62 -5.27
CA HIS A 89 -30.17 -13.41 -6.03
C HIS A 89 -29.93 -12.98 -7.49
N TRP A 90 -28.90 -12.16 -7.71
CA TRP A 90 -28.51 -11.80 -9.07
C TRP A 90 -28.09 -13.03 -9.88
N LEU A 91 -27.20 -13.88 -9.36
CA LEU A 91 -26.72 -15.08 -10.05
C LEU A 91 -27.84 -16.09 -10.33
N GLU A 92 -28.76 -16.28 -9.37
CA GLU A 92 -29.95 -17.13 -9.55
C GLU A 92 -30.85 -16.60 -10.68
N SER A 93 -31.10 -15.30 -10.72
CA SER A 93 -31.92 -14.67 -11.78
C SER A 93 -31.35 -14.86 -13.19
N ARG A 94 -30.01 -15.00 -13.27
CA ARG A 94 -29.28 -15.22 -14.53
C ARG A 94 -29.08 -16.70 -14.85
N ARG A 95 -29.57 -17.62 -13.99
CA ARG A 95 -29.34 -19.07 -14.10
C ARG A 95 -27.86 -19.39 -14.28
N PHE A 96 -27.01 -18.70 -13.53
CA PHE A 96 -25.56 -18.85 -13.64
C PHE A 96 -25.13 -20.24 -13.18
N SER A 97 -24.30 -20.92 -13.97
CA SER A 97 -23.65 -22.16 -13.56
C SER A 97 -22.28 -21.84 -12.97
N PRO A 98 -21.99 -22.23 -11.71
CA PRO A 98 -20.68 -22.04 -11.11
C PRO A 98 -19.57 -22.64 -11.99
N ILE A 99 -18.49 -21.88 -12.17
CA ILE A 99 -17.33 -22.33 -12.96
C ILE A 99 -16.71 -23.54 -12.25
N PRO A 100 -16.66 -24.73 -12.87
CA PRO A 100 -16.04 -25.90 -12.27
C PRO A 100 -14.51 -25.73 -12.25
N PHE A 101 -13.86 -26.50 -11.38
CA PHE A 101 -12.41 -26.65 -11.48
C PHE A 101 -12.02 -27.24 -12.85
N PRO A 102 -10.88 -26.85 -13.45
CA PRO A 102 -10.42 -27.43 -14.72
C PRO A 102 -10.33 -28.97 -14.65
N PRO A 103 -10.91 -29.72 -15.60
CA PRO A 103 -10.83 -31.17 -15.57
C PRO A 103 -9.43 -31.67 -15.91
N LEU A 104 -9.06 -32.84 -15.39
CA LEU A 104 -7.74 -33.44 -15.54
C LEU A 104 -7.34 -33.69 -17.01
N SER A 105 -8.34 -33.88 -17.90
CA SER A 105 -8.14 -34.11 -19.33
C SER A 105 -7.88 -32.84 -20.14
N THR A 106 -7.94 -31.65 -19.55
CA THR A 106 -7.69 -30.37 -20.26
C THR A 106 -6.20 -30.02 -20.38
N VAL A 107 -5.30 -30.90 -19.91
CA VAL A 107 -3.85 -30.74 -20.13
C VAL A 107 -3.45 -31.51 -21.40
N ALA A 108 -2.88 -30.78 -22.37
CA ALA A 108 -2.27 -31.22 -23.65
C ALA A 108 -3.20 -31.37 -24.86
N GLY A 109 -3.66 -30.22 -25.39
CA GLY A 109 -3.97 -30.04 -26.80
C GLY A 109 -3.17 -28.84 -27.33
N GLY A 110 -1.85 -28.99 -27.38
CA GLY A 110 -0.88 -28.06 -27.95
C GLY A 110 0.22 -28.84 -28.64
#